data_AF-S7MGF8-F1
#
_entry.id   AF-S7MGF8-F1
#
_cell.length_a   1.000
_cell.length_b   1.000
_cell.length_c   1.000
_cell.angle_alpha   90.00
_cell.angle_beta   90.00
_cell.angle_gamma   90.00
#
_symmetry.space_group_name_H-M   'P 1'
#
loop_
_entity.id
_entity.type
_entity.pdbx_description
1 polymer ?
#
loop_
_entity_poly.entity_id
_entity_poly.type
_entity_poly.pdbx_seq_one_letter_code
_entity_poly.pdbx_strand_id
1 'polypeptide(L)'
;MCCCVFQGGIHTSVQGQRQFGPLAFIFGDKTSKKLTKFSKVITVDGNICSGKSKLAKAIAEKLGLKHFPEAGIHYADSTTGDGKPLDVQYSGNCSLEKFYDDPKSNDGNSYRLQSWLYASRLLQYADALEHLLSTGQGVVLERSIYSDFVFLDAMYKQGFIRRQCVDHYNEVKKVTICEYLPPHVVIYIDMPVPEVQAQIQKKGDPHEMKITSAYLQDIENAYKKTFLPEMSEKCEVLQYSVKEAQDAEKVVEDIEYLKFDKGPWLDQSDSSFYHLRMLVQDKLKVLNYTTIPIYLPEITIGAHQSDRVFREFSELPGRKYCPGYNADVGDKWIWLK
;
A
#
# COMPACT_ATOMS: atom_id res chain seq x y z
N MET A 1 41.93 37.93 -35.04
CA MET A 1 40.55 38.08 -34.52
C MET A 1 39.84 36.75 -34.66
N CYS A 2 39.89 35.90 -33.63
CA CYS A 2 39.06 34.69 -33.55
C CYS A 2 37.78 35.05 -32.82
N CYS A 3 36.65 35.11 -33.54
CA CYS A 3 35.33 35.19 -32.93
C CYS A 3 34.93 33.79 -32.44
N CYS A 4 35.12 33.53 -31.13
CA CYS A 4 34.45 32.44 -30.45
C CYS A 4 32.95 32.77 -30.33
N VAL A 5 32.12 32.15 -31.17
CA VAL A 5 30.67 32.17 -31.01
C VAL A 5 30.34 31.22 -29.86
N PHE A 6 30.08 31.77 -28.68
CA PHE A 6 29.46 31.06 -27.57
C PHE A 6 28.05 30.61 -27.98
N GLN A 7 27.90 29.35 -28.36
CA GLN A 7 26.59 28.69 -28.38
C GLN A 7 26.14 28.45 -26.94
N GLY A 8 25.47 29.44 -26.35
CA GLY A 8 24.67 29.26 -25.15
C GLY A 8 23.44 28.42 -25.47
N GLY A 9 23.61 27.10 -25.53
CA GLY A 9 22.50 26.16 -25.54
C GLY A 9 21.86 26.13 -24.17
N ILE A 10 20.74 26.83 -24.00
CA ILE A 10 19.88 26.64 -22.83
C ILE A 10 19.26 25.24 -22.96
N HIS A 11 19.88 24.27 -22.32
CA HIS A 11 19.31 22.93 -22.12
C HIS A 11 18.16 23.02 -21.11
N THR A 12 16.98 23.51 -21.54
CA THR A 12 15.73 23.33 -20.80
C THR A 12 15.21 21.91 -21.03
N SER A 13 15.86 20.93 -20.42
CA SER A 13 15.24 19.63 -20.19
C SER A 13 15.32 19.34 -18.70
N VAL A 14 14.54 20.08 -17.92
CA VAL A 14 14.20 19.64 -16.57
C VAL A 14 13.37 18.38 -16.75
N GLN A 15 13.97 17.23 -16.46
CA GLN A 15 13.24 15.98 -16.22
C GLN A 15 12.46 16.12 -14.90
N GLY A 16 11.49 17.04 -14.88
CA GLY A 16 10.39 16.93 -13.93
C GLY A 16 9.56 15.74 -14.39
N GLN A 17 9.24 14.81 -13.50
CA GLN A 17 8.24 13.79 -13.79
C GLN A 17 6.98 14.53 -14.27
N ARG A 18 6.67 14.43 -15.56
CA ARG A 18 5.54 15.14 -16.16
C ARG A 18 4.28 14.61 -15.50
N GLN A 19 3.65 15.43 -14.66
CA GLN A 19 2.34 15.13 -14.09
C GLN A 19 1.34 15.01 -15.23
N PHE A 20 0.52 13.96 -15.19
CA PHE A 20 -0.56 13.81 -16.14
C PHE A 20 -1.66 14.81 -15.75
N GLY A 21 -2.31 15.39 -16.75
CA GLY A 21 -3.27 16.45 -16.52
C GLY A 21 -4.32 16.54 -17.61
N PRO A 22 -5.26 17.50 -17.49
CA PRO A 22 -6.34 17.68 -18.44
C PRO A 22 -5.86 17.82 -19.89
N LEU A 23 -4.75 18.56 -20.08
CA LEU A 23 -4.14 18.76 -21.39
C LEU A 23 -3.63 17.44 -21.99
N ALA A 24 -2.94 16.61 -21.21
CA ALA A 24 -2.43 15.32 -21.70
C ALA A 24 -3.57 14.40 -22.15
N PHE A 25 -4.69 14.41 -21.42
CA PHE A 25 -5.90 13.68 -21.80
C PHE A 25 -6.52 14.19 -23.11
N ILE A 26 -6.64 15.53 -23.27
CA ILE A 26 -7.15 16.16 -24.49
C ILE A 26 -6.25 15.86 -25.70
N PHE A 27 -4.93 15.89 -25.52
CA PHE A 27 -3.95 15.54 -26.55
C PHE A 27 -3.90 14.04 -26.87
N GLY A 28 -4.73 13.21 -26.22
CA GLY A 28 -4.99 11.84 -26.61
C GLY A 28 -4.21 10.77 -25.85
N ASP A 29 -3.56 11.12 -24.72
CA ASP A 29 -3.00 10.17 -23.75
C ASP A 29 -4.12 9.49 -22.96
N LYS A 30 -4.83 8.59 -23.64
CA LYS A 30 -5.92 7.80 -23.08
C LYS A 30 -5.38 6.51 -22.48
N THR A 31 -5.77 6.23 -21.24
CA THR A 31 -5.34 5.03 -20.52
C THR A 31 -5.78 3.74 -21.22
N SER A 32 -6.98 3.70 -21.82
CA SER A 32 -7.49 2.54 -22.55
C SER A 32 -6.57 2.06 -23.67
N LYS A 33 -5.82 2.96 -24.32
CA LYS A 33 -4.87 2.60 -25.38
C LYS A 33 -3.66 1.81 -24.86
N LYS A 34 -3.33 1.97 -23.59
CA LYS A 34 -2.18 1.32 -22.95
C LYS A 34 -2.56 0.04 -22.21
N LEU A 35 -3.84 -0.13 -21.90
CA LEU A 35 -4.32 -1.32 -21.22
C LEU A 35 -4.29 -2.51 -22.19
N THR A 36 -3.59 -3.55 -21.75
CA THR A 36 -3.48 -4.84 -22.41
C THR A 36 -4.24 -5.90 -21.61
N LYS A 37 -4.34 -7.11 -22.16
CA LYS A 37 -4.97 -8.24 -21.46
C LYS A 37 -4.27 -8.60 -20.14
N PHE A 38 -2.96 -8.33 -20.06
CA PHE A 38 -2.11 -8.59 -18.90
C PHE A 38 -2.05 -7.42 -17.89
N SER A 39 -2.74 -6.31 -18.17
CA SER A 39 -2.84 -5.14 -17.28
C SER A 39 -3.80 -5.41 -16.12
N LYS A 40 -3.42 -6.33 -15.23
CA LYS A 40 -4.26 -6.78 -14.12
C LYS A 40 -3.63 -6.43 -12.77
N VAL A 41 -4.48 -6.13 -11.81
CA VAL A 41 -4.09 -5.96 -10.40
C VAL A 41 -4.36 -7.29 -9.70
N ILE A 42 -3.30 -7.94 -9.25
CA ILE A 42 -3.36 -9.21 -8.53
C ILE A 42 -2.92 -8.97 -7.10
N THR A 43 -3.72 -9.42 -6.13
CA THR A 43 -3.39 -9.30 -4.71
C THR A 43 -3.21 -10.68 -4.13
N VAL A 44 -2.06 -10.92 -3.50
CA VAL A 44 -1.77 -12.16 -2.76
C VAL A 44 -2.05 -11.93 -1.28
N ASP A 45 -3.05 -12.63 -0.78
CA ASP A 45 -3.55 -12.58 0.59
C ASP A 45 -3.30 -13.91 1.32
N GLY A 46 -3.19 -13.82 2.64
CA GLY A 46 -2.96 -14.98 3.49
C GLY A 46 -2.52 -14.60 4.90
N ASN A 47 -2.54 -15.61 5.77
CA ASN A 47 -2.15 -15.45 7.17
C ASN A 47 -0.67 -15.02 7.31
N ILE A 48 -0.28 -14.62 8.52
CA ILE A 48 1.11 -14.26 8.84
C ILE A 48 2.02 -15.46 8.51
N CYS A 49 3.20 -15.17 7.95
CA CYS A 49 4.19 -16.19 7.53
C CYS A 49 3.74 -17.20 6.46
N SER A 50 2.64 -16.99 5.74
CA SER A 50 2.13 -17.96 4.75
C SER A 50 3.02 -18.21 3.51
N GLY A 51 4.19 -17.57 3.41
CA GLY A 51 5.06 -17.63 2.24
C GLY A 51 4.61 -16.75 1.06
N LYS A 52 3.59 -15.91 1.25
CA LYS A 52 3.02 -15.01 0.24
C LYS A 52 4.05 -14.21 -0.56
N SER A 53 5.11 -13.71 0.09
CA SER A 53 6.08 -12.84 -0.59
C SER A 53 6.93 -13.60 -1.61
N LYS A 54 7.13 -14.90 -1.41
CA LYS A 54 7.83 -15.74 -2.39
C LYS A 54 6.93 -16.01 -3.60
N LEU A 55 5.66 -16.33 -3.36
CA LEU A 55 4.68 -16.55 -4.43
C LEU A 55 4.44 -15.27 -5.24
N ALA A 56 4.26 -14.13 -4.58
CA ALA A 56 4.03 -12.85 -5.25
C ALA A 56 5.19 -12.46 -6.19
N LYS A 57 6.44 -12.69 -5.77
CA LYS A 57 7.62 -12.50 -6.62
C LYS A 57 7.66 -13.45 -7.80
N ALA A 58 7.39 -14.73 -7.57
CA ALA A 58 7.37 -15.74 -8.63
C ALA A 58 6.30 -15.44 -9.70
N ILE A 59 5.10 -15.03 -9.28
CA ILE A 59 4.02 -14.62 -10.20
C ILE A 59 4.43 -13.38 -10.99
N ALA A 60 5.02 -12.39 -10.31
CA ALA A 60 5.46 -11.16 -10.97
C ALA A 60 6.54 -11.40 -12.03
N GLU A 61 7.52 -12.26 -11.74
CA GLU A 61 8.58 -12.63 -12.68
C GLU A 61 8.03 -13.38 -13.90
N LYS A 62 7.10 -14.33 -13.69
CA LYS A 62 6.53 -15.15 -14.78
C LYS A 62 5.60 -14.36 -15.70
N LEU A 63 4.72 -13.53 -15.12
CA LEU A 63 3.77 -12.72 -15.88
C LEU A 63 4.36 -11.37 -16.35
N GLY A 64 5.61 -11.05 -15.98
CA GLY A 64 6.24 -9.78 -16.29
C GLY A 64 5.56 -8.58 -15.62
N LEU A 65 4.94 -8.80 -14.45
CA LEU A 65 4.24 -7.77 -13.68
C LEU A 65 5.18 -7.08 -12.71
N LYS A 66 4.82 -5.87 -12.30
CA LYS A 66 5.57 -5.18 -11.25
C LYS A 66 5.17 -5.72 -9.88
N HIS A 67 6.14 -6.27 -9.15
CA HIS A 67 5.95 -6.68 -7.75
C HIS A 67 6.08 -5.48 -6.82
N PHE A 68 5.11 -5.30 -5.92
CA PHE A 68 5.23 -4.42 -4.78
C PHE A 68 5.32 -5.25 -3.49
N PRO A 69 6.38 -5.08 -2.68
CA PRO A 69 6.52 -5.80 -1.42
C PRO A 69 5.48 -5.32 -0.39
N GLU A 70 5.16 -6.11 0.63
CA GLU A 70 4.21 -5.72 1.67
C GLU A 70 4.54 -4.34 2.29
N ALA A 71 3.55 -3.45 2.35
CA ALA A 71 3.71 -2.15 2.99
C ALA A 71 3.89 -2.31 4.51
N GLY A 72 5.11 -2.02 4.97
CA GLY A 72 5.44 -1.84 6.38
C GLY A 72 5.31 -0.38 6.83
N ILE A 73 5.74 -0.10 8.06
CA ILE A 73 5.72 1.23 8.68
C ILE A 73 6.50 2.26 7.86
N HIS A 74 7.62 1.84 7.26
CA HIS A 74 8.53 2.69 6.49
C HIS A 74 8.22 2.74 5.00
N TYR A 75 7.05 2.27 4.55
CA TYR A 75 6.71 2.30 3.12
C TYR A 75 6.74 3.73 2.58
N ALA A 76 6.07 4.67 3.24
CA ALA A 76 6.06 6.08 2.85
C ALA A 76 7.48 6.70 2.82
N ASP A 77 8.34 6.32 3.78
CA ASP A 77 9.73 6.78 3.86
C ASP A 77 10.58 6.27 2.70
N SER A 78 10.31 5.04 2.23
CA SER A 78 11.04 4.44 1.11
C SER A 78 10.58 4.97 -0.25
N THR A 79 9.30 5.32 -0.40
CA THR A 79 8.76 5.90 -1.62
C THR A 79 9.16 7.38 -1.78
N THR A 80 9.35 8.10 -0.67
CA THR A 80 9.60 9.55 -0.70
C THR A 80 11.03 9.87 -0.28
N GLY A 81 11.63 10.94 -0.84
CA GLY A 81 12.95 11.44 -0.45
C GLY A 81 14.11 10.46 -0.72
N ASP A 82 15.01 10.30 0.25
CA ASP A 82 16.26 9.54 0.12
C ASP A 82 16.08 8.01 0.10
N GLY A 83 14.86 7.51 0.27
CA GLY A 83 14.53 6.08 0.31
C GLY A 83 15.03 5.32 1.55
N LYS A 84 15.65 6.03 2.51
CA LYS A 84 16.09 5.46 3.78
C LYS A 84 14.94 5.48 4.79
N PRO A 85 14.78 4.42 5.60
CA PRO A 85 13.78 4.41 6.66
C PRO A 85 14.10 5.51 7.68
N LEU A 86 13.09 6.27 8.07
CA LEU A 86 13.22 7.30 9.09
C LEU A 86 13.14 6.70 10.49
N ASP A 87 13.56 7.48 11.48
CA ASP A 87 13.34 7.11 12.88
C ASP A 87 11.84 6.99 13.16
N VAL A 88 11.49 6.07 14.05
CA VAL A 88 10.12 5.69 14.40
C VAL A 88 9.30 6.90 14.85
N GLN A 89 9.96 7.90 15.46
CA GLN A 89 9.32 9.15 15.89
C GLN A 89 8.67 9.92 14.74
N TYR A 90 9.27 9.88 13.55
CA TYR A 90 8.75 10.55 12.35
C TYR A 90 7.83 9.64 11.53
N SER A 91 8.06 8.33 11.55
CA SER A 91 7.25 7.33 10.85
C SER A 91 6.05 6.85 11.69
N GLY A 92 5.26 7.79 12.22
CA GLY A 92 4.01 7.50 12.93
C GLY A 92 4.13 7.08 14.40
N ASN A 93 5.34 7.08 14.97
CA ASN A 93 5.61 6.70 16.37
C ASN A 93 5.04 5.30 16.73
N CYS A 94 5.04 4.37 15.78
CA CYS A 94 4.46 3.04 15.95
C CYS A 94 5.54 1.98 15.81
N SER A 95 5.47 0.95 16.66
CA SER A 95 6.35 -0.22 16.55
C SER A 95 5.53 -1.50 16.57
N LEU A 96 5.78 -2.35 15.58
CA LEU A 96 5.27 -3.72 15.50
C LEU A 96 5.81 -4.59 16.64
N GLU A 97 7.08 -4.41 17.00
CA GLU A 97 7.73 -5.14 18.10
C GLU A 97 7.03 -4.87 19.43
N LYS A 98 6.75 -3.59 19.70
CA LYS A 98 6.01 -3.17 20.90
C LYS A 98 4.58 -3.71 20.89
N PHE A 99 3.94 -3.81 19.73
CA PHE A 99 2.62 -4.42 19.61
C PHE A 99 2.65 -5.91 19.95
N TYR A 100 3.67 -6.66 19.51
CA TYR A 100 3.78 -8.08 19.85
C TYR A 100 4.18 -8.34 21.29
N ASP A 101 4.94 -7.42 21.91
CA ASP A 101 5.35 -7.54 23.31
C ASP A 101 4.23 -7.21 24.29
N ASP A 102 3.50 -6.11 24.06
CA ASP A 102 2.35 -5.71 24.86
C ASP A 102 1.22 -5.11 24.00
N PRO A 103 0.34 -5.96 23.45
CA PRO A 103 -0.78 -5.52 22.62
C PRO A 103 -1.84 -4.72 23.40
N LYS A 104 -1.85 -4.80 24.74
CA LYS A 104 -2.83 -4.14 25.63
C LYS A 104 -2.27 -2.89 26.29
N SER A 105 -1.14 -2.40 25.79
CA SER A 105 -0.52 -1.20 26.31
C SER A 105 -1.48 0.00 26.28
N ASN A 106 -1.52 0.74 27.39
CA ASN A 106 -2.35 1.95 27.54
C ASN A 106 -1.94 3.09 26.59
N ASP A 107 -0.78 2.98 25.93
CA ASP A 107 -0.24 3.99 25.01
C ASP A 107 -1.01 4.06 23.68
N GLY A 108 -1.96 3.16 23.43
CA GLY A 108 -2.76 3.15 22.20
C GLY A 108 -1.99 2.69 20.95
N ASN A 109 -0.78 2.14 21.11
CA ASN A 109 0.10 1.74 20.02
C ASN A 109 -0.59 0.78 19.03
N SER A 110 -1.41 -0.14 19.53
CA SER A 110 -2.11 -1.16 18.72
C SER A 110 -2.97 -0.52 17.62
N TYR A 111 -3.79 0.46 17.98
CA TYR A 111 -4.67 1.10 17.01
C TYR A 111 -3.94 2.13 16.14
N ARG A 112 -2.96 2.86 16.71
CA ARG A 112 -2.14 3.82 15.96
C ARG A 112 -1.34 3.10 14.86
N LEU A 113 -0.77 1.95 15.17
CA LEU A 113 -0.06 1.11 14.23
C LEU A 113 -0.99 0.62 13.12
N GLN A 114 -2.18 0.12 13.46
CA GLN A 114 -3.15 -0.33 12.47
C GLN A 114 -3.57 0.79 11.52
N SER A 115 -3.82 1.99 12.05
CA SER A 115 -4.18 3.17 11.25
C SER A 115 -3.03 3.61 10.33
N TRP A 116 -1.79 3.55 10.82
CA TRP A 116 -0.60 3.86 10.03
C TRP A 116 -0.34 2.83 8.91
N LEU A 117 -0.51 1.54 9.21
CA LEU A 117 -0.42 0.46 8.23
C LEU A 117 -1.52 0.59 7.16
N TYR A 118 -2.74 0.96 7.57
CA TYR A 118 -3.82 1.25 6.65
C TYR A 118 -3.47 2.38 5.68
N ALA A 119 -2.98 3.52 6.19
CA ALA A 119 -2.55 4.64 5.36
C ALA A 119 -1.40 4.27 4.41
N SER A 120 -0.44 3.47 4.89
CA SER A 120 0.69 2.98 4.08
C SER A 120 0.22 2.04 2.96
N ARG A 121 -0.73 1.15 3.24
CA ARG A 121 -1.36 0.27 2.23
C ARG A 121 -2.21 1.05 1.24
N LEU A 122 -2.88 2.10 1.68
CA LEU A 122 -3.62 3.00 0.81
C LEU A 122 -2.69 3.71 -0.18
N LEU A 123 -1.56 4.22 0.32
CA LEU A 123 -0.52 4.83 -0.51
C LEU A 123 0.04 3.83 -1.53
N GLN A 124 0.37 2.61 -1.07
CA GLN A 124 0.84 1.53 -1.94
C GLN A 124 -0.16 1.19 -3.04
N TYR A 125 -1.45 1.13 -2.71
CA TYR A 125 -2.49 0.86 -3.70
C TYR A 125 -2.61 1.99 -4.73
N ALA A 126 -2.49 3.25 -4.29
CA ALA A 126 -2.46 4.39 -5.18
C ALA A 126 -1.22 4.33 -6.12
N ASP A 127 -0.05 3.96 -5.61
CA ASP A 127 1.17 3.78 -6.42
C ASP A 127 1.02 2.63 -7.43
N ALA A 128 0.39 1.53 -7.03
CA ALA A 128 0.09 0.40 -7.90
C ALA A 128 -0.87 0.79 -9.03
N LEU A 129 -1.96 1.49 -8.71
CA LEU A 129 -2.91 1.99 -9.70
C LEU A 129 -2.28 3.04 -10.61
N GLU A 130 -1.47 3.95 -10.07
CA GLU A 130 -0.74 4.93 -10.88
C GLU A 130 0.18 4.23 -11.88
N HIS A 131 0.94 3.23 -11.45
CA HIS A 131 1.82 2.45 -12.33
C HIS A 131 1.02 1.75 -13.43
N LEU A 132 -0.10 1.09 -13.07
CA LEU A 132 -0.95 0.40 -14.03
C LEU A 132 -1.59 1.36 -15.05
N LEU A 133 -2.12 2.49 -14.61
CA LEU A 133 -2.80 3.46 -15.49
C LEU A 133 -1.81 4.26 -16.35
N SER A 134 -0.57 4.44 -15.91
CA SER A 134 0.45 5.19 -16.66
C SER A 134 1.18 4.33 -17.69
N THR A 135 1.56 3.10 -17.31
CA THR A 135 2.39 2.20 -18.13
C THR A 135 1.58 1.11 -18.85
N GLY A 136 0.42 0.74 -18.32
CA GLY A 136 -0.30 -0.45 -18.77
C GLY A 136 0.30 -1.76 -18.27
N GLN A 137 1.34 -1.75 -17.44
CA GLN A 137 1.87 -2.98 -16.84
C GLN A 137 1.00 -3.40 -15.66
N GLY A 138 0.64 -4.69 -15.59
CA GLY A 138 -0.06 -5.23 -14.42
C GLY A 138 0.82 -5.23 -13.16
N VAL A 139 0.18 -5.38 -12.01
CA VAL A 139 0.81 -5.21 -10.71
C VAL A 139 0.43 -6.35 -9.78
N VAL A 140 1.42 -6.88 -9.06
CA VAL A 140 1.23 -7.85 -7.98
C VAL A 140 1.47 -7.16 -6.65
N LEU A 141 0.48 -7.20 -5.77
CA LEU A 141 0.50 -6.62 -4.43
C LEU A 141 0.47 -7.72 -3.37
N GLU A 142 1.19 -7.53 -2.27
CA GLU A 142 1.10 -8.37 -1.09
C GLU A 142 0.18 -7.72 -0.05
N ARG A 143 -1.02 -8.32 0.14
CA ARG A 143 -2.12 -7.76 0.92
C ARG A 143 -2.61 -6.40 0.41
N SER A 144 -3.93 -6.26 0.27
CA SER A 144 -4.55 -5.02 -0.15
C SER A 144 -5.23 -4.28 1.00
N ILE A 145 -5.69 -3.05 0.76
CA ILE A 145 -6.53 -2.28 1.68
C ILE A 145 -7.79 -3.07 2.06
N TYR A 146 -8.31 -3.87 1.12
CA TYR A 146 -9.49 -4.70 1.36
C TYR A 146 -9.25 -5.81 2.38
N SER A 147 -8.02 -6.28 2.55
CA SER A 147 -7.67 -7.33 3.52
C SER A 147 -7.41 -6.78 4.92
N ASP A 148 -7.23 -5.47 5.09
CA ASP A 148 -6.72 -4.89 6.34
C ASP A 148 -7.71 -5.02 7.52
N PHE A 149 -9.02 -4.95 7.25
CA PHE A 149 -10.05 -5.03 8.30
C PHE A 149 -10.05 -6.38 9.03
N VAL A 150 -9.50 -7.44 8.42
CA VAL A 150 -9.39 -8.76 9.03
C VAL A 150 -8.48 -8.71 10.26
N PHE A 151 -7.38 -7.95 10.20
CA PHE A 151 -6.48 -7.76 11.33
C PHE A 151 -7.13 -6.95 12.44
N LEU A 152 -7.88 -5.91 12.08
CA LEU A 152 -8.61 -5.09 13.05
C LEU A 152 -9.69 -5.91 13.79
N ASP A 153 -10.48 -6.71 13.08
CA ASP A 153 -11.52 -7.55 13.70
C ASP A 153 -10.91 -8.59 14.64
N ALA A 154 -9.78 -9.20 14.25
CA ALA A 154 -9.03 -10.09 15.14
C ALA A 154 -8.49 -9.37 16.39
N MET A 155 -7.97 -8.14 16.23
CA MET A 155 -7.52 -7.33 17.38
C MET A 155 -8.68 -6.96 18.32
N TYR A 156 -9.86 -6.69 17.77
CA TYR A 156 -11.06 -6.39 18.55
C TYR A 156 -11.54 -7.60 19.35
N LYS A 157 -11.59 -8.79 18.73
CA LYS A 157 -11.96 -10.05 19.40
C LYS A 157 -11.05 -10.41 20.56
N GLN A 158 -9.74 -10.15 20.41
CA GLN A 158 -8.77 -10.36 21.48
C GLN A 158 -8.80 -9.27 22.57
N GLY A 159 -9.60 -8.21 22.37
CA GLY A 159 -9.72 -7.08 23.29
C GLY A 159 -8.48 -6.19 23.35
N PHE A 160 -7.73 -6.09 22.24
CA PHE A 160 -6.58 -5.19 22.13
C PHE A 160 -6.99 -3.75 21.80
N ILE A 161 -8.14 -3.58 21.16
CA ILE A 161 -8.65 -2.28 20.72
C ILE A 161 -10.06 -2.05 21.26
N ARG A 162 -10.42 -0.78 21.46
CA ARG A 162 -11.75 -0.37 21.91
C ARG A 162 -12.74 -0.34 20.74
N ARG A 163 -14.03 -0.45 21.04
CA ARG A 163 -15.10 -0.35 20.04
C ARG A 163 -15.07 0.98 19.27
N GLN A 164 -14.80 2.09 19.95
CA GLN A 164 -14.69 3.42 19.33
C GLN A 164 -13.60 3.48 18.24
N CYS A 165 -12.50 2.74 18.41
CA CYS A 165 -11.44 2.62 17.42
C CYS A 165 -11.91 1.86 16.17
N VAL A 166 -12.74 0.83 16.36
CA VAL A 166 -13.34 0.08 15.25
C VAL A 166 -14.32 0.95 14.47
N ASP A 167 -15.13 1.75 15.18
CA ASP A 167 -16.07 2.68 14.56
C ASP A 167 -15.34 3.74 13.70
N HIS A 168 -14.27 4.36 14.24
CA HIS A 168 -13.43 5.29 13.47
C HIS A 168 -12.82 4.64 12.23
N TYR A 169 -12.28 3.42 12.36
CA TYR A 169 -11.71 2.72 11.22
C TYR A 169 -12.76 2.46 10.14
N ASN A 170 -13.98 2.06 10.52
CA ASN A 170 -15.07 1.82 9.57
C ASN A 170 -15.48 3.10 8.83
N GLU A 171 -15.45 4.26 9.48
CA GLU A 171 -15.69 5.55 8.83
C GLU A 171 -14.58 5.88 7.81
N VAL A 172 -13.31 5.77 8.21
CA VAL A 172 -12.16 5.96 7.31
C VAL A 172 -12.25 5.00 6.12
N LYS A 173 -12.50 3.72 6.37
CA LYS A 173 -12.66 2.68 5.35
C LYS A 173 -13.78 3.01 4.36
N LYS A 174 -14.92 3.49 4.86
CA LYS A 174 -16.08 3.81 4.03
C LYS A 174 -15.81 4.98 3.09
N VAL A 175 -15.09 6.00 3.54
CA VAL A 175 -14.79 7.18 2.71
C VAL A 175 -13.71 6.87 1.68
N THR A 176 -12.65 6.18 2.08
CA THR A 176 -11.50 5.89 1.23
C THR A 176 -11.77 4.81 0.19
N ILE A 177 -12.36 3.65 0.55
CA ILE A 177 -12.51 2.52 -0.36
C ILE A 177 -13.43 2.82 -1.55
N CYS A 178 -14.43 3.70 -1.38
CA CYS A 178 -15.38 4.03 -2.44
C CYS A 178 -14.72 4.73 -3.65
N GLU A 179 -13.54 5.33 -3.48
CA GLU A 179 -12.85 6.05 -4.56
C GLU A 179 -12.02 5.11 -5.46
N TYR A 180 -11.77 3.87 -5.01
CA TYR A 180 -10.89 2.94 -5.70
C TYR A 180 -11.66 1.73 -6.26
N LEU A 181 -11.16 1.23 -7.39
CA LEU A 181 -11.60 -0.02 -7.97
C LEU A 181 -10.98 -1.19 -7.19
N PRO A 182 -11.68 -2.31 -6.99
CA PRO A 182 -11.13 -3.49 -6.32
C PRO A 182 -10.08 -4.17 -7.20
N PRO A 183 -9.22 -5.08 -6.68
CA PRO A 183 -8.30 -5.87 -7.51
C PRO A 183 -9.05 -6.75 -8.53
N HIS A 184 -8.33 -7.27 -9.53
CA HIS A 184 -8.94 -8.19 -10.52
C HIS A 184 -8.95 -9.63 -10.00
N VAL A 185 -7.84 -10.04 -9.39
CA VAL A 185 -7.65 -11.39 -8.84
C VAL A 185 -7.18 -11.27 -7.40
N VAL A 186 -7.84 -12.01 -6.51
CA VAL A 186 -7.39 -12.20 -5.13
C VAL A 186 -6.94 -13.64 -4.97
N ILE A 187 -5.67 -13.84 -4.65
CA ILE A 187 -5.07 -15.15 -4.41
C ILE A 187 -4.97 -15.34 -2.91
N TYR A 188 -5.79 -16.23 -2.35
CA TYR A 188 -5.77 -16.55 -0.92
C TYR A 188 -5.03 -17.85 -0.66
N ILE A 189 -3.98 -17.78 0.18
CA ILE A 189 -3.23 -18.96 0.64
C ILE A 189 -3.86 -19.46 1.93
N ASP A 190 -4.49 -20.63 1.87
CA ASP A 190 -5.05 -21.32 3.02
C ASP A 190 -3.93 -22.08 3.75
N MET A 191 -3.62 -21.64 4.96
CA MET A 191 -2.63 -22.25 5.83
C MET A 191 -3.26 -22.46 7.21
N PRO A 192 -3.30 -23.70 7.72
CA PRO A 192 -3.90 -23.96 9.02
C PRO A 192 -3.04 -23.34 10.14
N VAL A 193 -3.70 -22.75 11.15
CA VAL A 193 -3.05 -22.15 12.33
C VAL A 193 -1.86 -22.94 12.91
N PRO A 194 -1.93 -24.28 13.14
CA PRO A 194 -0.80 -25.02 13.70
C PRO A 194 0.44 -24.98 12.80
N GLU A 195 0.27 -24.99 11.48
CA GLU A 195 1.39 -24.86 10.54
C GLU A 195 1.97 -23.45 10.54
N VAL A 196 1.11 -22.42 10.62
CA VAL A 196 1.53 -21.02 10.76
C VAL A 196 2.42 -20.86 11.99
N GLN A 197 2.00 -21.41 13.14
CA GLN A 197 2.78 -21.33 14.38
C GLN A 197 4.13 -22.05 14.26
N ALA A 198 4.17 -23.22 13.64
CA ALA A 198 5.41 -23.93 13.39
C ALA A 198 6.35 -23.12 12.46
N GLN A 199 5.82 -22.39 11.48
CA GLN A 199 6.62 -21.51 10.63
C GLN A 199 7.13 -20.27 11.35
N ILE A 200 6.31 -19.65 12.20
CA ILE A 200 6.73 -18.53 13.06
C ILE A 200 7.88 -18.97 13.98
N GLN A 201 7.76 -20.14 14.60
CA GLN A 201 8.83 -20.70 15.43
C GLN A 201 10.12 -20.97 14.64
N LYS A 202 10.01 -21.47 13.40
CA LYS A 202 11.17 -21.70 12.52
C LYS A 202 11.84 -20.41 12.07
N LYS A 203 11.09 -19.32 11.88
CA LYS A 203 11.62 -18.02 11.47
C LYS A 203 12.52 -17.41 12.54
N GLY A 204 12.26 -17.71 13.82
CA GLY A 204 13.16 -17.35 14.91
C GLY A 204 12.97 -15.94 15.48
N ASP A 205 11.98 -15.18 15.02
CA ASP A 205 11.79 -13.79 15.45
C ASP A 205 11.18 -13.72 16.87
N PRO A 206 11.89 -13.15 17.86
CA PRO A 206 11.50 -13.22 19.27
C PRO A 206 10.20 -12.48 19.58
N HIS A 207 9.85 -11.46 18.79
CA HIS A 207 8.60 -10.71 18.92
C HIS A 207 7.43 -11.47 18.27
N GLU A 208 7.59 -11.99 17.05
CA GLU A 208 6.52 -12.74 16.36
C GLU A 208 6.16 -14.05 17.10
N MET A 209 7.09 -14.65 17.85
CA MET A 209 6.80 -15.84 18.66
C MET A 209 5.78 -15.60 19.78
N LYS A 210 5.57 -14.34 20.21
CA LYS A 210 4.62 -14.01 21.29
C LYS A 210 3.17 -13.96 20.83
N ILE A 211 2.93 -14.13 19.52
CA ILE A 211 1.58 -14.12 18.94
C ILE A 211 0.76 -15.29 19.48
N THR A 212 -0.46 -15.01 19.95
CA THR A 212 -1.38 -16.03 20.47
C THR A 212 -1.98 -16.86 19.34
N SER A 213 -2.18 -18.16 19.57
CA SER A 213 -2.90 -19.06 18.64
C SER A 213 -4.31 -18.55 18.34
N ALA A 214 -5.00 -18.03 19.37
CA ALA A 214 -6.34 -17.50 19.24
C ALA A 214 -6.40 -16.31 18.27
N TYR A 215 -5.40 -15.42 18.29
CA TYR A 215 -5.34 -14.30 17.35
C TYR A 215 -5.17 -14.76 15.90
N LEU A 216 -4.29 -15.74 15.64
CA LEU A 216 -4.12 -16.30 14.30
C LEU A 216 -5.39 -17.02 13.80
N GLN A 217 -6.10 -17.69 14.70
CA GLN A 217 -7.37 -18.35 14.38
C GLN A 217 -8.48 -17.33 14.09
N ASP A 218 -8.53 -16.22 14.82
CA ASP A 218 -9.47 -15.14 14.56
C ASP A 218 -9.23 -14.47 13.21
N ILE A 219 -7.96 -14.28 12.82
CA ILE A 219 -7.58 -13.82 11.48
C ILE A 219 -8.09 -14.77 10.41
N GLU A 220 -7.81 -16.08 10.55
CA GLU A 220 -8.26 -17.09 9.57
C GLU A 220 -9.80 -17.12 9.46
N ASN A 221 -10.48 -17.05 10.60
CA ASN A 221 -11.94 -17.00 10.65
C ASN A 221 -12.49 -15.75 9.95
N ALA A 222 -11.89 -14.58 10.16
CA ALA A 222 -12.33 -13.34 9.55
C ALA A 222 -12.04 -13.30 8.03
N TYR A 223 -10.93 -13.89 7.58
CA TYR A 223 -10.67 -14.10 6.16
C TYR A 223 -11.78 -14.96 5.53
N LYS A 224 -12.06 -16.13 6.11
CA LYS A 224 -13.03 -17.09 5.55
C LYS A 224 -14.48 -16.61 5.62
N LYS A 225 -14.88 -15.92 6.69
CA LYS A 225 -16.28 -15.52 6.92
C LYS A 225 -16.67 -14.21 6.24
N THR A 226 -15.75 -13.26 6.12
CA THR A 226 -16.09 -11.89 5.70
C THR A 226 -15.36 -11.49 4.44
N PHE A 227 -14.05 -11.68 4.38
CA PHE A 227 -13.25 -11.22 3.24
C PHE A 227 -13.50 -12.02 1.96
N LEU A 228 -13.44 -13.35 2.00
CA LEU A 228 -13.63 -14.18 0.79
C LEU A 228 -15.02 -13.99 0.16
N PRO A 229 -16.13 -13.98 0.92
CA PRO A 229 -17.44 -13.71 0.35
C PRO A 229 -17.54 -12.32 -0.30
N GLU A 230 -17.07 -11.26 0.38
CA GLU A 230 -17.10 -9.89 -0.16
C GLU A 230 -16.27 -9.76 -1.44
N MET A 231 -15.10 -10.40 -1.50
CA MET A 231 -14.25 -10.38 -2.69
C MET A 231 -14.84 -11.21 -3.82
N SER A 232 -15.51 -12.34 -3.53
CA SER A 232 -16.09 -13.21 -4.56
C SER A 232 -17.20 -12.55 -5.37
N GLU A 233 -17.89 -11.56 -4.79
CA GLU A 233 -18.90 -10.76 -5.48
C GLU A 233 -18.27 -9.74 -6.44
N LYS A 234 -17.09 -9.21 -6.08
CA LYS A 234 -16.45 -8.08 -6.78
C LYS A 234 -15.36 -8.50 -7.76
N CYS A 235 -14.68 -9.61 -7.49
CA CYS A 235 -13.45 -10.05 -8.16
C CYS A 235 -13.41 -11.57 -8.29
N GLU A 236 -12.45 -12.08 -9.08
CA GLU A 236 -12.17 -13.51 -9.09
C GLU A 236 -11.24 -13.87 -7.92
N VAL A 237 -11.64 -14.90 -7.16
CA VAL A 237 -10.91 -15.36 -5.97
C VAL A 237 -10.35 -16.75 -6.26
N LEU A 238 -9.05 -16.91 -6.10
CA LEU A 238 -8.35 -18.18 -6.21
C LEU A 238 -7.86 -18.61 -4.84
N GLN A 239 -8.26 -19.79 -4.39
CA GLN A 239 -7.84 -20.34 -3.10
C GLN A 239 -6.87 -21.49 -3.32
N TYR A 240 -5.69 -21.39 -2.70
CA TYR A 240 -4.65 -22.42 -2.79
C TYR A 240 -4.28 -22.94 -1.41
N SER A 241 -3.99 -24.24 -1.33
CA SER A 241 -3.30 -24.80 -0.17
C SER A 241 -1.81 -24.45 -0.19
N VAL A 242 -1.14 -24.51 0.95
CA VAL A 242 0.32 -24.22 1.08
C VAL A 242 1.18 -25.01 0.09
N LYS A 243 0.83 -26.26 -0.19
CA LYS A 243 1.59 -27.14 -1.10
C LYS A 243 1.43 -26.70 -2.56
N GLU A 244 0.21 -26.35 -2.94
CA GLU A 244 -0.08 -25.87 -4.29
C GLU A 244 0.46 -24.46 -4.52
N ALA A 245 0.47 -23.63 -3.49
CA ALA A 245 1.04 -22.28 -3.53
C ALA A 245 2.56 -22.27 -3.75
N GLN A 246 3.27 -23.40 -3.61
CA GLN A 246 4.67 -23.50 -3.99
C GLN A 246 4.85 -23.65 -5.51
N ASP A 247 3.84 -24.17 -6.20
CA ASP A 247 3.86 -24.35 -7.63
C ASP A 247 3.31 -23.10 -8.32
N ALA A 248 4.22 -22.15 -8.60
CA ALA A 248 3.86 -20.91 -9.27
C ALA A 248 3.39 -21.13 -10.73
N GLU A 249 3.69 -22.26 -11.37
CA GLU A 249 3.24 -22.53 -12.75
C GLU A 249 1.74 -22.76 -12.79
N LYS A 250 1.27 -23.65 -11.91
CA LYS A 250 -0.16 -23.92 -11.75
C LYS A 250 -0.94 -22.64 -11.48
N VAL A 251 -0.45 -21.79 -10.56
CA VAL A 251 -1.13 -20.53 -10.23
C VAL A 251 -1.18 -19.58 -11.42
N VAL A 252 -0.11 -19.50 -12.21
CA VAL A 252 -0.06 -18.64 -13.41
C VAL A 252 -0.99 -19.15 -14.50
N GLU A 253 -1.02 -20.47 -14.73
CA GLU A 253 -1.95 -21.10 -15.67
C GLU A 253 -3.41 -20.80 -15.27
N ASP A 254 -3.76 -21.00 -14.00
CA ASP A 254 -5.10 -20.70 -13.50
C ASP A 254 -5.48 -19.23 -13.74
N ILE A 255 -4.55 -18.29 -13.51
CA ILE A 255 -4.77 -16.85 -13.78
C ILE A 255 -5.02 -16.57 -15.27
N GLU A 256 -4.32 -17.26 -16.18
CA GLU A 256 -4.48 -17.08 -17.62
C GLU A 256 -5.80 -17.66 -18.15
N TYR A 257 -6.27 -18.76 -17.54
CA TYR A 257 -7.55 -19.38 -17.90
C TYR A 257 -8.78 -18.67 -17.32
N LEU A 258 -8.60 -17.80 -16.33
CA LEU A 258 -9.70 -17.03 -15.74
C LEU A 258 -10.37 -16.11 -16.78
N LYS A 259 -11.70 -16.17 -16.81
CA LYS A 259 -12.53 -15.23 -17.54
C LYS A 259 -12.95 -14.09 -16.61
N PHE A 260 -12.52 -12.88 -16.94
CA PHE A 260 -12.80 -11.69 -16.16
C PHE A 260 -14.16 -11.09 -16.53
N ASP A 261 -15.21 -11.75 -16.06
CA ASP A 261 -16.59 -11.33 -16.34
C ASP A 261 -17.19 -10.51 -15.17
N LYS A 262 -16.48 -10.44 -14.04
CA LYS A 262 -16.93 -9.77 -12.81
C LYS A 262 -16.22 -8.44 -12.56
N GLY A 263 -16.91 -7.58 -11.82
CA GLY A 263 -16.35 -6.39 -11.20
C GLY A 263 -16.55 -5.10 -12.01
N PRO A 264 -16.39 -3.94 -11.35
CA PRO A 264 -16.66 -2.64 -11.96
C PRO A 264 -15.65 -2.23 -13.04
N TRP A 265 -14.61 -3.03 -13.29
CA TRP A 265 -13.56 -2.74 -14.27
C TRP A 265 -14.06 -2.69 -15.71
N LEU A 266 -15.07 -3.50 -16.04
CA LEU A 266 -15.63 -3.56 -17.39
C LEU A 266 -16.45 -2.31 -17.74
N ASP A 267 -17.07 -1.69 -16.74
CA ASP A 267 -17.92 -0.50 -16.91
C ASP A 267 -17.12 0.81 -16.97
N GLN A 268 -15.79 0.75 -16.83
CA GLN A 268 -14.96 1.95 -16.76
C GLN A 268 -14.76 2.60 -18.14
N SER A 269 -15.05 3.90 -18.20
CA SER A 269 -14.79 4.73 -19.37
C SER A 269 -13.40 5.38 -19.29
N ASP A 270 -12.92 5.91 -20.43
CA ASP A 270 -11.71 6.75 -20.48
C ASP A 270 -11.77 7.92 -19.47
N SER A 271 -12.96 8.50 -19.25
CA SER A 271 -13.15 9.59 -18.30
C SER A 271 -13.04 9.11 -16.86
N SER A 272 -13.57 7.93 -16.56
CA SER A 272 -13.46 7.32 -15.22
C SER A 272 -11.99 7.02 -14.89
N PHE A 273 -11.25 6.45 -15.84
CA PHE A 273 -9.80 6.23 -15.68
C PHE A 273 -9.01 7.53 -15.58
N TYR A 274 -9.43 8.59 -16.28
CA TYR A 274 -8.83 9.91 -16.15
C TYR A 274 -8.98 10.46 -14.72
N HIS A 275 -10.18 10.43 -14.15
CA HIS A 275 -10.42 10.90 -12.79
C HIS A 275 -9.67 10.06 -11.75
N LEU A 276 -9.67 8.74 -11.91
CA LEU A 276 -8.91 7.83 -11.04
C LEU A 276 -7.41 8.13 -11.13
N ARG A 277 -6.86 8.33 -12.34
CA ARG A 277 -5.44 8.67 -12.55
C ARG A 277 -5.07 10.00 -11.92
N MET A 278 -5.92 11.03 -12.05
CA MET A 278 -5.72 12.33 -11.39
C MET A 278 -5.72 12.21 -9.87
N LEU A 279 -6.57 11.33 -9.32
CA LEU A 279 -6.66 11.09 -7.88
C LEU A 279 -5.41 10.39 -7.35
N VAL A 280 -4.99 9.28 -7.96
CA VAL A 280 -3.87 8.46 -7.46
C VAL A 280 -2.51 9.15 -7.60
N GLN A 281 -2.38 10.12 -8.50
CA GLN A 281 -1.16 10.91 -8.67
C GLN A 281 -0.94 11.90 -7.51
N ASP A 282 -2.02 12.43 -6.94
CA ASP A 282 -1.95 13.34 -5.80
C ASP A 282 -2.01 12.55 -4.48
N LYS A 283 -0.84 12.21 -3.97
CA LYS A 283 -0.71 11.43 -2.72
C LYS A 283 -1.30 12.15 -1.50
N LEU A 284 -1.31 13.48 -1.48
CA LEU A 284 -1.93 14.24 -0.39
C LEU A 284 -3.44 14.11 -0.45
N LYS A 285 -4.02 14.16 -1.65
CA LYS A 285 -5.47 13.96 -1.84
C LYS A 285 -5.90 12.55 -1.44
N VAL A 286 -5.11 11.53 -1.81
CA VAL A 286 -5.31 10.13 -1.40
C VAL A 286 -5.34 10.00 0.12
N LEU A 287 -4.39 10.64 0.82
CA LEU A 287 -4.25 10.54 2.27
C LEU A 287 -5.18 11.48 3.05
N ASN A 288 -5.80 12.47 2.40
CA ASN A 288 -6.67 13.46 3.06
C ASN A 288 -7.79 12.80 3.88
N TYR A 289 -8.38 11.72 3.37
CA TYR A 289 -9.46 11.00 4.04
C TYR A 289 -8.99 10.00 5.11
N THR A 290 -7.68 9.80 5.26
CA THR A 290 -7.12 9.00 6.37
C THR A 290 -7.06 9.80 7.67
N THR A 291 -6.95 11.13 7.57
CA THR A 291 -6.87 12.05 8.71
C THR A 291 -8.23 12.72 8.95
N ILE A 292 -9.20 11.93 9.44
CA ILE A 292 -10.53 12.46 9.78
C ILE A 292 -10.45 13.17 11.14
N PRO A 293 -11.09 14.35 11.32
CA PRO A 293 -11.06 15.12 12.57
C PRO A 293 -11.94 14.50 13.68
N ILE A 294 -11.69 13.24 14.01
CA ILE A 294 -12.32 12.52 15.12
C ILE A 294 -11.24 12.27 16.16
N TYR A 295 -11.45 12.86 17.33
CA TYR A 295 -10.48 12.80 18.41
C TYR A 295 -10.61 11.50 19.19
N LEU A 296 -9.70 10.57 18.93
CA LEU A 296 -9.48 9.37 19.75
C LEU A 296 -8.16 9.49 20.51
N PRO A 297 -8.09 9.09 21.79
CA PRO A 297 -6.88 9.22 22.59
C PRO A 297 -5.70 8.41 22.04
N GLU A 298 -5.95 7.34 21.29
CA GLU A 298 -4.92 6.46 20.71
C GLU A 298 -4.21 7.08 19.49
N ILE A 299 -4.88 7.96 18.73
CA ILE A 299 -4.35 8.58 17.50
C ILE A 299 -4.09 10.08 17.65
N THR A 300 -4.79 10.76 18.58
CA THR A 300 -4.72 12.21 18.72
C THR A 300 -3.40 12.58 19.37
N ILE A 301 -2.57 13.32 18.63
CA ILE A 301 -1.31 13.85 19.14
C ILE A 301 -1.52 15.29 19.60
N GLY A 302 -1.00 15.63 20.78
CA GLY A 302 -1.10 16.98 21.32
C GLY A 302 -0.34 18.00 20.46
N ALA A 303 -0.89 19.21 20.32
CA ALA A 303 -0.34 20.24 19.43
C ALA A 303 1.14 20.55 19.67
N HIS A 304 1.59 20.59 20.93
CA HIS A 304 2.99 20.84 21.27
C HIS A 304 3.93 19.72 20.79
N GLN A 305 3.50 18.46 20.89
CA GLN A 305 4.29 17.33 20.42
C GLN A 305 4.33 17.32 18.89
N SER A 306 3.19 17.58 18.23
CA SER A 306 3.11 17.67 16.77
C SER A 306 4.00 18.78 16.21
N ASP A 307 3.97 19.99 16.79
CA ASP A 307 4.82 21.12 16.37
C ASP A 307 6.31 20.78 16.54
N ARG A 308 6.68 20.16 17.66
CA ARG A 308 8.06 19.73 17.89
C ARG A 308 8.53 18.73 16.84
N VAL A 309 7.78 17.65 16.62
CA VAL A 309 8.13 16.60 15.66
C VAL A 309 8.16 17.16 14.22
N PHE A 310 7.25 18.07 13.89
CA PHE A 310 7.21 18.70 12.57
C PHE A 310 8.43 19.59 12.31
N ARG A 311 8.91 20.34 13.33
CA ARG A 311 10.14 21.13 13.21
C ARG A 311 11.36 20.24 13.05
N GLU A 312 11.49 19.21 13.90
CA GLU A 312 12.58 18.23 13.82
C GLU A 312 12.58 17.52 12.45
N PHE A 313 11.41 17.16 11.91
CA PHE A 313 11.27 16.58 10.56
C PHE A 313 11.70 17.56 9.45
N SER A 314 11.36 18.84 9.59
CA SER A 314 11.72 19.88 8.61
C SER A 314 13.21 20.20 8.60
N GLU A 315 13.92 19.89 9.68
CA GLU A 315 15.38 20.03 9.80
C GLU A 315 16.13 18.85 9.20
N LEU A 316 15.46 17.74 8.88
CA LEU A 316 16.08 16.59 8.22
C LEU A 316 16.53 16.94 6.80
N PRO A 317 17.69 16.41 6.36
CA PRO A 317 18.20 16.68 5.03
C PRO A 317 17.23 16.17 3.95
N GLY A 318 17.06 16.96 2.89
CA GLY A 318 16.20 16.60 1.75
C GLY A 318 14.69 16.73 1.99
N ARG A 319 14.28 17.21 3.17
CA ARG A 319 12.85 17.30 3.57
C ARG A 319 12.37 18.70 3.89
N LYS A 320 13.29 19.68 3.95
CA LYS A 320 12.97 21.06 4.29
C LYS A 320 12.15 21.78 3.21
N TYR A 321 12.46 21.53 1.95
CA TYR A 321 11.76 22.10 0.79
C TYR A 321 11.22 21.00 -0.12
N CYS A 322 10.41 21.41 -1.10
CA CYS A 322 9.91 20.52 -2.14
C CYS A 322 11.06 19.75 -2.83
N PRO A 323 10.84 18.48 -3.23
CA PRO A 323 11.84 17.71 -3.95
C PRO A 323 12.38 18.47 -5.16
N GLY A 324 13.72 18.54 -5.31
CA GLY A 324 14.38 19.27 -6.39
C GLY A 324 14.84 20.70 -6.05
N TYR A 325 14.55 21.18 -4.84
CA TYR A 325 14.94 22.49 -4.31
C TYR A 325 15.81 22.43 -3.03
N ASN A 326 16.33 21.26 -2.67
CA ASN A 326 17.09 21.04 -1.44
C ASN A 326 18.61 21.09 -1.74
N ALA A 327 19.26 22.20 -1.39
CA ALA A 327 20.70 22.42 -1.64
C ALA A 327 21.60 21.46 -0.85
N ASP A 328 21.14 21.03 0.32
CA ASP A 328 21.74 20.10 1.26
C ASP A 328 21.89 18.68 0.70
N VAL A 329 21.01 18.25 -0.20
CA VAL A 329 21.12 16.97 -0.92
C VAL A 329 21.76 17.11 -2.32
N GLY A 330 22.25 18.31 -2.64
CA GLY A 330 22.96 18.58 -3.90
C GLY A 330 22.07 18.89 -5.09
N ASP A 331 20.84 19.37 -4.86
CA ASP A 331 19.98 19.81 -5.95
C ASP A 331 20.63 20.97 -6.74
N LYS A 332 20.67 20.81 -8.06
CA LYS A 332 21.25 21.79 -8.99
C LYS A 332 20.17 22.69 -9.58
N TRP A 333 20.58 23.90 -9.96
CA TRP A 333 19.73 24.88 -10.65
C TRP A 333 18.49 25.31 -9.86
N ILE A 334 18.60 25.35 -8.52
CA ILE A 334 17.49 25.70 -7.63
C ILE A 334 16.88 27.07 -7.97
N TRP A 335 17.69 28.02 -8.44
CA TRP A 335 17.25 29.37 -8.81
C TRP A 335 16.58 29.47 -10.20
N LEU A 336 16.64 28.41 -11.01
CA LEU A 336 16.07 28.35 -12.38
C LEU A 336 14.93 27.32 -12.52
N LYS A 337 14.54 26.67 -11.43
CA LYS A 337 13.33 25.83 -11.35
C LYS A 337 12.23 26.65 -10.70
#